data_AF-X1D6D0-F1
#
_entry.id   AF-X1D6D0-F1
#
_cell.length_a   1.000
_cell.length_b   1.000
_cell.length_c   1.000
_cell.angle_alpha   90.00
_cell.angle_beta   90.00
_cell.angle_gamma   90.00
#
_symmetry.space_group_name_H-M   'P 1'
#
loop_
_entity.id
_entity.type
_entity.pdbx_description
1 polymer ?
#
loop_
_entity_poly.entity_id
_entity_poly.type
_entity_poly.pdbx_seq_one_letter_code
_entity_poly.pdbx_strand_id
1 'polypeptide(L)'
;MSIPPTNHEFLAWVKKHDWLLIAENKTPEGRQDLYCTPAGEIVAAIYDLKGNFFGVGKPPIPVIMPQPAQRISLDPYSLRQ
;
A
#
# COMPACT_ATOMS: atom_id res chain seq x y z
N MET A 1 -9.51 9.83 -14.95
CA MET A 1 -8.04 9.86 -14.85
C MET A 1 -7.53 8.50 -15.32
N SER A 2 -6.69 8.43 -16.34
CA SER A 2 -6.22 7.16 -16.92
C SER A 2 -4.97 6.67 -16.19
N ILE A 3 -4.96 5.40 -15.78
CA ILE A 3 -3.77 4.79 -15.18
C ILE A 3 -2.71 4.56 -16.27
N PRO A 4 -1.43 4.90 -16.01
CA PRO A 4 -0.33 4.63 -16.92
C PRO A 4 -0.28 3.17 -17.41
N PRO A 5 0.05 2.93 -18.69
CA PRO A 5 0.00 1.59 -19.27
C PRO A 5 1.13 0.67 -18.79
N THR A 6 2.20 1.23 -18.20
CA THR A 6 3.31 0.44 -17.67
C THR A 6 3.56 0.66 -16.18
N ASN A 7 4.07 -0.37 -15.50
CA ASN A 7 4.43 -0.28 -14.08
C ASN A 7 5.49 0.81 -13.81
N HIS A 8 6.45 1.00 -14.73
CA HIS A 8 7.49 2.00 -14.62
C HIS A 8 6.92 3.42 -14.67
N GLU A 9 6.05 3.69 -15.65
CA GLU A 9 5.37 4.98 -15.77
C GLU A 9 4.43 5.23 -14.59
N PHE A 10 3.80 4.17 -14.07
CA PHE A 10 2.97 4.26 -12.88
C PHE A 10 3.75 4.67 -11.64
N LEU A 11 4.92 4.09 -11.40
CA LEU A 11 5.76 4.48 -10.26
C LEU A 11 6.24 5.93 -10.36
N ALA A 12 6.56 6.40 -11.57
CA ALA A 12 6.87 7.82 -11.80
C ALA A 12 5.65 8.71 -11.57
N TRP A 13 4.47 8.25 -11.98
CA TRP A 13 3.20 8.95 -11.78
C TRP A 13 2.83 9.06 -10.30
N VAL A 14 2.92 7.97 -9.52
CA VAL A 14 2.73 7.95 -8.06
C VAL A 14 3.61 9.01 -7.39
N LYS A 15 4.90 9.07 -7.75
CA LYS A 15 5.83 10.10 -7.22
C LYS A 15 5.43 11.52 -7.63
N LYS A 16 5.04 11.74 -8.88
CA LYS A 16 4.62 13.05 -9.40
C LYS A 16 3.38 13.59 -8.68
N HIS A 17 2.52 12.69 -8.20
CA HIS A 17 1.28 13.03 -7.50
C HIS A 17 1.41 13.02 -5.97
N ASP A 18 2.62 12.87 -5.43
CA ASP A 18 2.89 12.76 -3.99
C ASP A 18 2.11 11.62 -3.31
N TRP A 19 1.83 10.54 -4.05
CA TRP A 19 1.19 9.37 -3.50
C TRP A 19 2.24 8.48 -2.82
N LEU A 20 1.88 7.92 -1.67
CA LEU A 20 2.73 6.95 -1.00
C LEU A 20 2.57 5.58 -1.67
N LEU A 21 3.69 4.98 -2.07
CA LEU A 21 3.75 3.56 -2.42
C LEU A 21 3.87 2.76 -1.12
N ILE A 22 2.91 1.89 -0.84
CA ILE A 22 2.87 1.11 0.40
C ILE A 22 3.60 -0.22 0.24
N ALA A 23 3.30 -0.93 -0.85
CA ALA A 23 3.79 -2.28 -1.07
C ALA A 23 3.81 -2.64 -2.56
N GLU A 24 4.71 -3.54 -2.89
CA GLU A 24 4.78 -4.19 -4.20
C GLU A 24 4.70 -5.70 -3.98
N ASN A 25 3.67 -6.35 -4.54
CA ASN A 25 3.49 -7.79 -4.43
C ASN A 25 3.54 -8.42 -5.82
N LYS A 26 4.24 -9.55 -5.97
CA LYS A 26 4.16 -10.39 -7.16
C LYS A 26 3.36 -11.64 -6.83
N THR A 27 2.30 -11.89 -7.58
CA THR A 27 1.41 -13.03 -7.33
C THR A 27 1.86 -14.25 -8.14
N PRO A 28 1.59 -15.48 -7.65
CA PRO A 28 1.88 -16.72 -8.39
C PRO A 28 1.20 -16.81 -9.75
N GLU A 29 0.08 -16.10 -9.94
CA GLU A 29 -0.69 -16.07 -11.20
C GLU A 29 -0.08 -15.14 -12.26
N GLY A 30 1.12 -14.62 -12.03
CA GLY A 30 1.81 -13.78 -13.01
C GLY A 30 1.35 -12.33 -13.02
N ARG A 31 0.95 -11.80 -11.85
CA ARG A 31 0.60 -10.39 -11.67
C ARG A 31 1.58 -9.68 -10.74
N GLN A 32 1.70 -8.37 -10.92
CA GLN A 32 2.37 -7.46 -10.01
C GLN A 32 1.34 -6.43 -9.52
N ASP A 33 1.07 -6.45 -8.23
CA ASP A 33 0.18 -5.50 -7.57
C ASP A 33 1.01 -4.38 -6.92
N LEU A 34 0.73 -3.13 -7.31
CA LEU A 34 1.33 -1.93 -6.75
C LEU A 34 0.29 -1.21 -5.89
N TYR A 35 0.48 -1.24 -4.57
CA TYR A 35 -0.41 -0.61 -3.60
C TYR A 35 0.04 0.82 -3.31
N CYS A 36 -0.85 1.78 -3.49
CA CYS A 36 -0.56 3.19 -3.24
C CYS A 36 -1.72 3.91 -2.56
N THR A 37 -1.47 5.08 -1.95
CA THR A 37 -2.51 5.90 -1.30
C THR A 37 -2.70 7.26 -1.97
N PRO A 38 -3.58 7.38 -2.97
CA PRO A 38 -4.16 8.66 -3.33
C PRO A 38 -4.94 9.25 -2.15
N ALA A 39 -4.49 10.40 -1.63
CA ALA A 39 -5.21 11.16 -0.60
C ALA A 39 -5.64 10.34 0.64
N GLY A 40 -4.85 9.32 1.02
CA GLY A 40 -5.11 8.48 2.19
C GLY A 40 -5.97 7.23 1.95
N GLU A 41 -6.51 7.03 0.75
CA GLU A 41 -7.23 5.80 0.39
C GLU A 41 -6.31 4.82 -0.31
N ILE A 42 -6.28 3.55 0.11
CA ILE A 42 -5.43 2.53 -0.52
C ILE A 42 -6.08 2.00 -1.81
N VAL A 43 -5.35 2.09 -2.91
CA VAL A 43 -5.71 1.52 -4.22
C VAL A 43 -4.58 0.63 -4.73
N ALA A 44 -4.91 -0.38 -5.51
CA ALA A 44 -3.94 -1.24 -6.19
C ALA A 44 -4.00 -1.02 -7.70
N ALA A 45 -2.86 -0.79 -8.33
CA ALA A 45 -2.71 -0.93 -9.78
C ALA A 45 -2.06 -2.29 -10.09
N ILE A 46 -2.71 -3.06 -10.95
CA ILE A 46 -2.36 -4.44 -11.27
C ILE A 46 -1.71 -4.43 -12.65
N TYR A 47 -0.52 -5.02 -12.73
CA TYR A 47 0.24 -5.22 -13.96
C TYR A 47 0.48 -6.72 -14.17
N ASP A 48 0.75 -7.13 -15.40
CA ASP A 48 1.35 -8.45 -15.65
C ASP A 48 2.86 -8.44 -15.28
N LEU A 49 3.51 -9.60 -15.26
CA LEU A 49 4.96 -9.67 -15.00
C LEU A 49 5.83 -9.03 -16.09
N LYS A 50 5.27 -8.70 -17.26
CA LYS A 50 5.95 -7.95 -18.32
C LYS A 50 5.81 -6.43 -18.11
N GLY A 51 5.05 -6.00 -17.11
CA GLY A 51 4.82 -4.61 -16.75
C GLY A 51 3.64 -3.97 -17.47
N ASN A 52 2.79 -4.71 -18.18
CA ASN A 52 1.61 -4.16 -18.86
C ASN A 52 0.43 -4.00 -17.91
N PHE A 53 -0.30 -2.91 -18.02
CA PHE A 53 -1.48 -2.65 -17.21
C PHE A 53 -2.56 -3.72 -17.43
N PHE A 54 -3.02 -4.29 -16.32
CA PHE A 54 -4.06 -5.30 -16.30
C PHE A 54 -5.37 -4.75 -15.71
N GLY A 55 -5.29 -3.94 -14.65
CA GLY A 55 -6.49 -3.38 -14.02
C GLY A 55 -6.24 -2.66 -12.70
N VAL A 56 -7.33 -2.34 -12.01
CA VAL A 56 -7.32 -1.77 -10.66
C VAL A 56 -7.96 -2.71 -9.66
N GLY A 57 -7.43 -2.74 -8.44
CA GLY A 57 -7.95 -3.52 -7.34
C GLY A 57 -8.07 -2.71 -6.06
N LYS A 58 -8.82 -3.25 -5.11
CA LYS A 58 -8.73 -2.87 -3.70
C LYS A 58 -7.90 -3.92 -2.96
N PRO A 59 -7.15 -3.54 -1.92
CA PRO A 59 -6.43 -4.51 -1.13
C PRO A 59 -7.37 -5.58 -0.56
N PRO A 60 -6.99 -6.87 -0.61
CA PRO A 60 -7.85 -7.97 -0.14
C PRO A 60 -8.06 -7.97 1.38
N ILE A 61 -7.24 -7.22 2.12
CA ILE A 61 -7.28 -7.11 3.59
C ILE A 61 -7.04 -5.63 3.93
N PRO A 62 -7.70 -5.04 4.95
CA PRO A 62 -7.30 -3.73 5.47
C PRO A 62 -5.82 -3.79 5.84
N VAL A 63 -4.99 -2.92 5.25
CA VAL A 63 -3.61 -2.79 5.68
C VAL A 63 -3.64 -2.20 7.08
N ILE A 64 -3.45 -3.04 8.10
CA ILE A 64 -3.25 -2.60 9.47
C ILE A 64 -1.87 -1.94 9.47
N MET A 65 -1.83 -0.61 9.37
CA MET A 65 -0.59 0.10 9.62
C MET A 65 -0.14 -0.27 11.05
N PRO A 66 1.13 -0.68 11.27
CA PRO A 66 1.59 -0.98 12.61
C PRO A 66 1.39 0.28 13.45
N GLN A 67 0.47 0.20 14.43
CA GLN A 67 0.29 1.30 15.36
C GLN A 67 1.63 1.53 16.07
N PRO A 68 2.10 2.78 16.21
CA PRO A 68 3.25 3.05 17.06
C PRO A 68 2.95 2.43 18.43
N ALA A 69 3.93 1.69 18.96
CA ALA A 69 3.80 1.02 20.24
C ALA A 69 3.22 2.01 21.27
N GLN A 70 1.99 1.76 21.73
CA GLN A 70 1.44 2.53 22.82
C GLN A 70 2.35 2.30 24.02
N ARG A 71 3.00 3.37 24.50
CA ARG A 71 3.75 3.33 25.74
C ARG A 71 2.75 3.02 26.86
N ILE A 72 2.75 1.77 27.33
CA ILE A 72 2.00 1.41 28.54
C ILE A 72 2.65 2.20 29.67
N SER A 73 2.00 3.27 30.12
CA SER A 73 2.39 3.97 31.34
C SER A 73 1.95 3.09 32.50
N LEU A 74 2.82 2.18 32.95
CA LEU A 74 2.62 1.50 34.21
C LEU A 74 2.75 2.57 35.31
N ASP A 75 1.64 2.94 35.92
CA ASP A 75 1.67 3.71 37.17
C ASP A 75 2.33 2.82 38.24
N PRO A 76 3.51 3.19 38.78
CA PRO A 76 4.19 2.40 39.80
C PRO A 76 3.38 2.27 41.10
N TYR A 77 2.30 3.02 41.29
CA TYR A 77 1.46 2.97 42.50
C TYR A 77 0.26 2.02 42.41
N SER A 78 -0.06 1.45 41.24
CA SER A 78 -1.18 0.49 41.11
C SER A 78 -0.89 -0.92 41.62
N LEU A 79 0.36 -1.21 42.06
CA LEU A 79 0.79 -2.54 42.51
C LEU A 79 0.75 -2.72 44.05
N ARG A 80 0.14 -1.79 44.80
CA ARG A 80 0.08 -1.84 46.27
C ARG A 80 -1.36 -1.92 46.82
N GLN A 81 -2.19 -2.79 46.26
CA GLN A 81 -3.47 -3.19 46.88
C GLN A 81 -3.48 -4.69 47.14
#